data_AF-A0A0L0FTE1-F1
#
_entry.id   AF-A0A0L0FTE1-F1
#
_cell.length_a   1.000
_cell.length_b   1.000
_cell.length_c   1.000
_cell.angle_alpha   90.00
_cell.angle_beta   90.00
_cell.angle_gamma   90.00
#
_symmetry.space_group_name_H-M   'P 1'
#
loop_
_entity.id
_entity.type
_entity.pdbx_description
1 polymer ?
#
loop_
_entity_poly.entity_id
_entity_poly.type
_entity_poly.pdbx_seq_one_letter_code
_entity_poly.pdbx_strand_id
1 'polypeptide(L)'
;MLLSDGRRIVSAGQLSRSGADENVIPIHKDFRMFVLANRPGYPFLGNDFFRECGDVFSCHVVDNPDKASETLLLQSYAPNVPKHMVSRLVEAFDEVRGGVDKGLLTYPYSTRELVNVVRHLQTFPQDSLSVALGNVFAFDQFESDTVTSIKEIMGHHGIGLDDLNAPPIGLQLN
;
A
#
# COMPACT_ATOMS: atom_id res chain seq x y z
N MET A 1 13.24 -0.56 29.74
CA MET A 1 13.81 0.34 28.71
C MET A 1 14.34 1.59 29.39
N LEU A 2 15.58 2.00 29.13
CA LEU A 2 16.16 3.25 29.67
C LEU A 2 15.92 4.39 28.68
N LEU A 3 15.47 5.53 29.17
CA LEU A 3 15.25 6.75 28.39
C LEU A 3 16.49 7.65 28.44
N SER A 4 16.61 8.56 27.48
CA SER A 4 17.74 9.49 27.36
C SER A 4 17.87 10.45 28.55
N ASP A 5 16.78 10.66 29.30
CA ASP A 5 16.74 11.48 30.52
C ASP A 5 17.06 10.69 31.81
N GLY A 6 17.49 9.43 31.67
CA GLY A 6 17.83 8.56 32.80
C GLY A 6 16.65 7.81 33.41
N ARG A 7 15.40 8.12 33.03
CA ARG A 7 14.23 7.39 33.51
C ARG A 7 14.16 5.99 32.92
N ARG A 8 13.51 5.07 33.62
CA ARG A 8 13.38 3.66 33.22
C ARG A 8 11.93 3.24 33.14
N ILE A 9 11.53 2.77 31.96
CA ILE A 9 10.25 2.09 31.77
C ILE A 9 10.37 0.64 32.25
N VAL A 10 9.48 0.22 33.16
CA VAL A 10 9.46 -1.12 33.76
C VAL A 10 8.08 -1.77 33.66
N SER A 11 8.03 -3.11 33.58
CA SER A 11 6.76 -3.84 33.64
C SER A 11 6.19 -3.84 35.07
N ALA A 12 4.89 -4.09 35.20
CA ALA A 12 4.23 -4.18 36.52
C ALA A 12 4.90 -5.21 37.45
N GLY A 13 5.39 -6.33 36.92
CA GLY A 13 6.11 -7.35 37.70
C GLY A 13 7.53 -6.94 38.13
N GLN A 14 8.16 -6.00 37.42
CA GLN A 14 9.44 -5.41 37.81
C GLN A 14 9.25 -4.29 38.84
N LEU A 15 8.16 -3.51 38.75
CA LEU A 15 7.83 -2.46 39.71
C LEU A 15 7.71 -3.01 41.14
N SER A 16 7.08 -4.18 41.31
CA SER A 16 6.94 -4.84 42.61
C SER A 16 8.27 -5.23 43.28
N ARG A 17 9.39 -5.25 42.53
CA ARG A 17 10.73 -5.58 43.05
C ARG A 17 11.60 -4.37 43.38
N SER A 18 11.30 -3.21 42.79
CA SER A 18 12.20 -2.04 42.82
C SER A 18 11.78 -0.92 43.77
N GLY A 19 10.59 -1.00 44.39
CA GLY A 19 10.06 0.11 45.18
C GLY A 19 9.66 1.32 44.32
N ALA A 20 9.09 2.35 44.95
CA ALA A 20 8.70 3.58 44.27
C ALA A 20 9.93 4.50 44.10
N ASP A 21 10.62 4.37 42.95
CA ASP A 21 11.69 5.26 42.51
C ASP A 21 11.09 6.31 41.55
N GLU A 22 11.39 7.59 41.77
CA GLU A 22 10.94 8.71 40.93
C GLU A 22 11.44 8.61 39.48
N ASN A 23 12.53 7.87 39.25
CA ASN A 23 13.08 7.61 37.93
C ASN A 23 12.44 6.42 37.22
N VAL A 24 11.40 5.81 37.80
CA VAL A 24 10.73 4.64 37.23
C VAL A 24 9.36 5.02 36.66
N ILE A 25 9.14 4.66 35.40
CA ILE A 25 7.87 4.81 34.70
C ILE A 25 7.22 3.42 34.61
N PRO A 26 6.19 3.12 35.41
CA PRO A 26 5.50 1.84 35.31
C PRO A 26 4.66 1.75 34.04
N ILE A 27 4.80 0.67 33.29
CA ILE A 27 3.90 0.36 32.18
C ILE A 27 2.53 -0.02 32.76
N HIS A 28 1.48 0.67 32.31
CA HIS A 28 0.10 0.34 32.67
C HIS A 28 -0.26 -1.08 32.18
N LYS A 29 -0.98 -1.87 32.98
CA LYS A 29 -1.35 -3.27 32.64
C LYS A 29 -2.09 -3.42 31.30
N ASP A 30 -2.84 -2.39 30.92
CA ASP A 30 -3.64 -2.35 29.69
C ASP A 30 -2.92 -1.61 28.55
N PHE A 31 -1.67 -1.18 28.75
CA PHE A 31 -0.87 -0.61 27.67
C PHE A 31 -0.67 -1.64 26.56
N ARG A 32 -0.87 -1.20 25.31
CA ARG A 32 -0.63 -1.99 24.09
C ARG A 32 0.10 -1.10 23.09
N MET A 33 1.02 -1.70 22.34
CA MET A 33 1.73 -1.03 21.26
C MET A 33 1.50 -1.82 19.97
N PHE A 34 1.04 -1.12 18.94
CA PHE A 34 0.91 -1.64 17.59
C PHE A 34 1.89 -0.88 16.71
N VAL A 35 2.74 -1.61 16.01
CA VAL A 35 3.72 -1.02 15.08
C VAL A 35 3.40 -1.51 13.68
N LEU A 36 3.38 -0.56 12.75
CA LEU A 36 3.23 -0.84 11.33
C LEU A 36 4.59 -0.64 10.66
N ALA A 37 5.02 -1.65 9.91
CA ALA A 37 6.22 -1.60 9.11
C ALA A 37 5.87 -2.01 7.68
N ASN A 38 6.49 -1.36 6.69
CA ASN A 38 6.38 -1.80 5.30
C ASN A 38 7.26 -3.02 5.08
N ARG A 39 6.92 -3.83 4.06
CA ARG A 39 7.82 -4.86 3.57
C ARG A 39 9.16 -4.22 3.19
N PRO A 40 10.31 -4.78 3.62
CA PRO A 40 11.61 -4.22 3.25
C PRO A 40 11.82 -4.34 1.74
N GLY A 41 12.39 -3.30 1.13
CA GLY A 41 12.64 -3.22 -0.31
C GLY A 41 12.13 -1.91 -0.91
N TYR A 42 12.50 -1.65 -2.16
CA TYR A 42 12.05 -0.45 -2.88
C TYR A 42 10.51 -0.38 -2.92
N PRO A 43 9.88 0.80 -2.73
CA PRO A 43 10.49 2.12 -2.51
C PRO A 43 10.81 2.45 -1.04
N PHE A 44 10.63 1.51 -0.11
CA PHE A 44 10.81 1.72 1.32
C PHE A 44 12.26 1.51 1.75
N LEU A 45 13.00 2.61 1.79
CA LEU A 45 14.37 2.67 2.29
C LEU A 45 14.38 2.90 3.81
N GLY A 46 15.19 2.15 4.54
CA GLY A 46 15.28 2.27 6.01
C GLY A 46 15.96 1.07 6.66
N ASN A 47 15.89 1.04 7.99
CA ASN A 47 16.37 -0.11 8.76
C ASN A 47 15.38 -1.27 8.68
N ASP A 48 15.90 -2.49 8.62
CA ASP A 48 15.08 -3.70 8.66
C ASP A 48 14.44 -3.84 10.05
N PHE A 49 13.11 -3.70 10.11
CA PHE A 49 12.36 -3.78 11.36
C PHE A 49 12.56 -5.09 12.12
N PHE A 50 12.55 -6.22 11.39
CA PHE A 50 12.69 -7.55 12.01
C PHE A 50 14.07 -7.74 12.60
N ARG A 51 15.10 -7.24 11.90
CA ARG A 51 16.46 -7.25 12.42
C ARG A 51 16.63 -6.41 13.68
N GLU A 52 16.01 -5.23 13.74
CA GLU A 52 16.23 -4.28 14.84
C GLU A 52 15.40 -4.59 16.10
N CYS A 53 14.18 -5.09 15.94
CA CYS A 53 13.28 -5.31 17.09
C CYS A 53 12.23 -6.41 16.86
N GLY A 54 12.41 -7.31 15.89
CA GLY A 54 11.44 -8.36 15.59
C GLY A 54 11.19 -9.35 16.74
N ASP A 55 12.15 -9.51 17.65
CA ASP A 55 12.07 -10.40 18.80
C ASP A 55 11.17 -9.89 19.94
N VAL A 56 10.88 -8.58 19.97
CA VAL A 56 10.02 -7.97 21.00
C VAL A 56 8.57 -7.77 20.55
N PHE A 57 8.22 -8.18 19.33
CA PHE A 57 6.86 -8.06 18.78
C PHE A 57 6.28 -9.40 18.32
N SER A 58 4.95 -9.55 18.46
CA SER A 58 4.19 -10.58 17.73
C SER A 58 3.90 -10.05 16.34
N CYS A 59 4.61 -10.55 15.33
CA CYS A 59 4.50 -10.08 13.97
C CYS A 59 3.35 -10.76 13.21
N HIS A 60 2.56 -9.94 12.52
CA HIS A 60 1.52 -10.39 11.61
C HIS A 60 1.75 -9.72 10.26
N VAL A 61 2.00 -10.53 9.23
CA VAL A 61 2.16 -10.03 7.86
C VAL A 61 0.77 -9.86 7.25
N VAL A 62 0.54 -8.70 6.65
CA VAL A 62 -0.69 -8.41 5.91
C VAL A 62 -0.32 -8.37 4.42
N ASP A 63 -0.68 -9.44 3.72
CA ASP A 63 -0.53 -9.52 2.28
C ASP A 63 -1.64 -8.76 1.55
N ASN A 64 -1.48 -8.61 0.23
CA ASN A 64 -2.59 -8.15 -0.60
C ASN A 64 -3.77 -9.14 -0.47
N PRO A 65 -5.02 -8.65 -0.46
CA PRO A 65 -6.19 -9.51 -0.41
C PRO A 65 -6.24 -10.46 -1.62
N ASP A 66 -6.83 -11.63 -1.45
CA ASP A 66 -7.17 -12.50 -2.58
C ASP A 66 -8.15 -11.78 -3.53
N LYS A 67 -8.25 -12.24 -4.79
CA LYS A 67 -9.06 -11.58 -5.83
C LYS A 67 -10.53 -11.40 -5.43
N ALA A 68 -11.12 -12.36 -4.71
CA ALA A 68 -12.51 -12.28 -4.28
C ALA A 68 -12.68 -11.23 -3.17
N SER A 69 -11.77 -11.22 -2.19
CA SER A 69 -11.72 -10.24 -1.11
C SER A 69 -11.42 -8.83 -1.63
N GLU A 70 -10.49 -8.67 -2.58
CA GLU A 70 -10.17 -7.38 -3.19
C GLU A 70 -11.36 -6.84 -3.99
N THR A 71 -12.01 -7.69 -4.80
CA THR A 71 -13.22 -7.32 -5.53
C THR A 71 -14.32 -6.84 -4.58
N LEU A 72 -14.58 -7.58 -3.50
CA LEU A 72 -15.59 -7.20 -2.50
C LEU A 72 -15.26 -5.85 -1.84
N LEU A 73 -13.99 -5.65 -1.46
CA LEU A 73 -13.51 -4.41 -0.89
C LEU A 73 -13.72 -3.24 -1.85
N LEU A 74 -13.32 -3.38 -3.11
CA LEU A 74 -13.46 -2.32 -4.12
C LEU A 74 -14.94 -2.00 -4.41
N GLN A 75 -15.81 -3.01 -4.46
CA GLN A 75 -17.25 -2.79 -4.61
C GLN A 75 -17.85 -2.01 -3.43
N SER A 76 -17.31 -2.16 -2.21
CA SER A 76 -17.77 -1.38 -1.06
C SER A 76 -17.44 0.12 -1.19
N TYR A 77 -16.37 0.47 -1.91
CA TYR A 77 -16.01 1.86 -2.19
C TYR A 77 -16.72 2.44 -3.42
N ALA A 78 -17.13 1.59 -4.36
CA ALA A 78 -17.64 2.00 -5.66
C ALA A 78 -18.83 1.13 -6.11
N PRO A 79 -19.98 1.21 -5.40
CA PRO A 79 -21.12 0.33 -5.64
C PRO A 79 -21.78 0.51 -7.01
N ASN A 80 -21.58 1.66 -7.68
CA ASN A 80 -22.15 1.92 -9.01
C ASN A 80 -21.20 1.51 -10.14
N VAL A 81 -19.95 1.15 -9.83
CA VAL A 81 -19.01 0.64 -10.83
C VAL A 81 -19.35 -0.83 -11.13
N PRO A 82 -19.55 -1.21 -12.40
CA PRO A 82 -19.94 -2.58 -12.75
C PRO A 82 -18.97 -3.63 -12.20
N LYS A 83 -19.50 -4.69 -11.58
CA LYS A 83 -18.68 -5.76 -10.96
C LYS A 83 -17.65 -6.37 -11.90
N HIS A 84 -18.01 -6.58 -13.17
CA HIS A 84 -17.11 -7.15 -14.16
C HIS A 84 -15.90 -6.23 -14.45
N MET A 85 -16.10 -4.92 -14.38
CA MET A 85 -15.02 -3.93 -14.54
C MET A 85 -14.08 -3.97 -13.33
N VAL A 86 -14.64 -4.06 -12.11
CA VAL A 86 -13.84 -4.23 -10.89
C VAL A 86 -13.02 -5.53 -10.93
N SER A 87 -13.62 -6.65 -11.35
CA SER A 87 -12.91 -7.94 -11.47
C SER A 87 -11.73 -7.85 -12.42
N ARG A 88 -11.93 -7.23 -13.60
CA ARG A 88 -10.87 -7.04 -14.59
C ARG A 88 -9.73 -6.17 -14.07
N LEU A 89 -10.04 -5.14 -13.28
CA LEU A 89 -9.02 -4.30 -12.63
C LEU A 89 -8.22 -5.09 -11.59
N VAL A 90 -8.88 -5.91 -10.78
CA VAL A 90 -8.22 -6.79 -9.80
C VAL A 90 -7.31 -7.79 -10.51
N GLU A 91 -7.78 -8.42 -11.59
CA GLU A 91 -6.99 -9.38 -12.37
C GLU A 91 -5.77 -8.72 -13.03
N ALA A 92 -5.94 -7.52 -13.59
CA ALA A 92 -4.83 -6.77 -14.18
C ALA A 92 -3.77 -6.36 -13.14
N PHE A 93 -4.19 -5.84 -11.99
CA PHE A 93 -3.25 -5.44 -10.93
C PHE A 93 -2.57 -6.63 -10.25
N ASP A 94 -3.24 -7.78 -10.18
CA ASP A 94 -2.61 -9.04 -9.74
C ASP A 94 -1.46 -9.44 -10.69
N GLU A 95 -1.66 -9.33 -12.01
CA GLU A 95 -0.60 -9.59 -12.99
C GLU A 95 0.52 -8.55 -12.92
N VAL A 96 0.21 -7.27 -12.74
CA VAL A 96 1.20 -6.21 -12.51
C VAL A 96 2.05 -6.51 -11.27
N ARG A 97 1.43 -6.89 -10.14
CA ARG A 97 2.15 -7.28 -8.91
C ARG A 97 3.03 -8.52 -9.16
N GLY A 98 2.52 -9.50 -9.90
CA GLY A 98 3.30 -10.67 -10.33
C GLY A 98 4.48 -10.32 -11.24
N GLY A 99 4.40 -9.20 -11.98
CA GLY A 99 5.53 -8.64 -12.74
C GLY A 99 6.66 -8.16 -11.83
N VAL A 100 6.32 -7.59 -10.67
CA VAL A 100 7.32 -7.16 -9.67
C VAL A 100 8.01 -8.36 -9.03
N ASP A 101 7.27 -9.40 -8.68
CA ASP A 101 7.84 -10.64 -8.12
C ASP A 101 8.83 -11.32 -9.09
N LYS A 102 8.63 -11.14 -10.41
CA LYS A 102 9.52 -11.64 -11.47
C LYS A 102 10.66 -10.67 -11.81
N GLY A 103 10.69 -9.48 -11.21
CA GLY A 103 11.68 -8.44 -11.50
C GLY A 103 11.51 -7.73 -12.84
N LEU A 104 10.33 -7.85 -13.48
CA LEU A 104 9.99 -7.16 -14.73
C LEU A 104 9.52 -5.72 -14.48
N LEU A 105 8.94 -5.48 -13.30
CA LEU A 105 8.50 -4.18 -12.82
C LEU A 105 9.17 -3.90 -11.47
N THR A 106 9.40 -2.63 -11.16
CA THR A 106 10.06 -2.22 -9.90
C THR A 106 9.06 -1.77 -8.84
N TYR A 107 7.93 -1.21 -9.26
CA TYR A 107 6.95 -0.61 -8.36
C TYR A 107 5.80 -1.57 -7.99
N PRO A 108 5.65 -1.97 -6.71
CA PRO A 108 4.57 -2.83 -6.25
C PRO A 108 3.28 -2.04 -6.00
N TYR A 109 2.43 -1.93 -7.02
CA TYR A 109 1.11 -1.29 -6.87
C TYR A 109 0.26 -1.99 -5.81
N SER A 110 -0.28 -1.22 -4.88
CA SER A 110 -1.07 -1.69 -3.75
C SER A 110 -2.58 -1.69 -4.07
N THR A 111 -3.37 -2.23 -3.15
CA THR A 111 -4.84 -2.12 -3.20
C THR A 111 -5.31 -0.65 -3.13
N ARG A 112 -4.50 0.26 -2.57
CA ARG A 112 -4.86 1.68 -2.47
C ARG A 112 -4.98 2.34 -3.84
N GLU A 113 -4.09 2.00 -4.77
CA GLU A 113 -4.15 2.50 -6.14
C GLU A 113 -5.46 2.05 -6.81
N LEU A 114 -5.84 0.77 -6.67
CA LEU A 114 -7.13 0.27 -7.16
C LEU A 114 -8.32 0.99 -6.53
N VAL A 115 -8.28 1.24 -5.20
CA VAL A 115 -9.32 2.01 -4.51
C VAL A 115 -9.46 3.41 -5.10
N ASN A 116 -8.35 4.07 -5.44
CA ASN A 116 -8.38 5.39 -6.08
C ASN A 116 -9.01 5.34 -7.47
N VAL A 117 -8.69 4.32 -8.28
CA VAL A 117 -9.30 4.12 -9.61
C VAL A 117 -10.81 3.95 -9.50
N VAL A 118 -11.28 3.02 -8.66
CA VAL A 118 -12.73 2.74 -8.57
C VAL A 118 -13.50 3.90 -7.93
N ARG A 119 -12.90 4.64 -6.98
CA ARG A 119 -13.50 5.87 -6.43
C ARG A 119 -13.61 6.98 -7.47
N HIS A 120 -12.62 7.10 -8.35
CA HIS A 120 -12.66 8.05 -9.45
C HIS A 120 -13.82 7.71 -10.39
N LEU A 121 -13.94 6.47 -10.84
CA LEU A 121 -15.04 6.03 -11.71
C LEU A 121 -16.43 6.17 -11.06
N GLN A 122 -16.51 5.93 -9.74
CA GLN A 122 -17.72 6.14 -8.96
C GLN A 122 -18.13 7.63 -8.93
N THR A 123 -17.16 8.54 -8.84
CA THR A 123 -17.38 9.99 -8.71
C THR A 123 -17.57 10.67 -10.06
N PHE A 124 -16.87 10.18 -11.09
CA PHE A 124 -16.85 10.72 -12.45
C PHE A 124 -17.21 9.62 -13.47
N PRO A 125 -18.48 9.18 -13.56
CA PRO A 125 -18.86 8.07 -14.44
C PRO A 125 -18.70 8.35 -15.94
N GLN A 126 -18.45 9.61 -16.32
CA GLN A 126 -18.22 10.03 -17.71
C GLN A 126 -16.74 9.96 -18.09
N ASP A 127 -15.85 9.90 -17.11
CA ASP A 127 -14.41 9.78 -17.36
C ASP A 127 -14.09 8.35 -17.81
N SER A 128 -13.12 8.24 -18.70
CA SER A 128 -12.69 6.93 -19.19
C SER A 128 -11.85 6.20 -18.14
N LEU A 129 -11.80 4.88 -18.24
CA LEU A 129 -10.92 4.07 -17.40
C LEU A 129 -9.44 4.46 -17.59
N SER A 130 -9.06 4.84 -18.81
CA SER A 130 -7.71 5.33 -19.14
C SER A 130 -7.34 6.57 -18.33
N VAL A 131 -8.26 7.53 -18.17
CA VAL A 131 -8.04 8.75 -17.35
C VAL A 131 -7.84 8.38 -15.88
N ALA A 132 -8.69 7.50 -15.35
CA ALA A 132 -8.58 7.05 -13.96
C ALA A 132 -7.23 6.35 -13.68
N LEU A 133 -6.79 5.49 -14.60
CA LEU A 133 -5.53 4.76 -14.52
C LEU A 133 -4.31 5.65 -14.80
N GLY A 134 -4.43 6.65 -15.67
CA GLY A 134 -3.36 7.60 -15.95
C GLY A 134 -2.85 8.31 -14.69
N ASN A 135 -3.75 8.68 -13.78
CA ASN A 135 -3.37 9.29 -12.50
C ASN A 135 -2.58 8.34 -11.58
N VAL A 136 -2.78 7.02 -11.72
CA VAL A 136 -2.06 6.01 -10.93
C VAL A 136 -0.68 5.73 -11.53
N PHE A 137 -0.59 5.64 -12.85
CA PHE A 137 0.65 5.32 -13.57
C PHE A 137 1.49 6.56 -13.93
N ALA A 138 1.09 7.75 -13.48
CA ALA A 138 1.75 9.02 -13.80
C ALA A 138 3.24 9.05 -13.37
N PHE A 139 3.62 8.29 -12.35
CA PHE A 139 5.02 8.21 -11.91
C PHE A 139 5.88 7.34 -12.84
N ASP A 140 5.28 6.37 -13.52
CA ASP A 140 5.96 5.40 -14.38
C ASP A 140 6.09 5.90 -15.82
N GLN A 141 5.39 6.98 -16.20
CA GLN A 141 5.36 7.54 -17.55
C GLN A 141 6.75 7.93 -18.11
N PHE A 142 7.76 8.04 -17.25
CA PHE A 142 9.12 8.38 -17.62
C PHE A 142 10.01 7.16 -17.95
N GLU A 143 9.52 5.94 -17.68
CA GLU A 143 10.20 4.69 -17.98
C GLU A 143 9.48 3.94 -19.11
N SER A 144 10.01 4.01 -20.34
CA SER A 144 9.37 3.47 -21.54
C SER A 144 9.04 1.98 -21.44
N ASP A 145 9.93 1.21 -20.81
CA ASP A 145 9.81 -0.25 -20.71
C ASP A 145 8.74 -0.63 -19.68
N THR A 146 8.69 0.10 -18.57
CA THR A 146 7.65 -0.01 -17.52
C THR A 146 6.27 0.30 -18.10
N VAL A 147 6.13 1.42 -18.82
CA VAL A 147 4.86 1.79 -19.49
C VAL A 147 4.44 0.73 -20.51
N THR A 148 5.38 0.21 -21.29
CA THR A 148 5.09 -0.80 -22.31
C THR A 148 4.59 -2.09 -21.67
N SER A 149 5.24 -2.54 -20.60
CA SER A 149 4.85 -3.72 -19.83
C SER A 149 3.46 -3.54 -19.20
N ILE A 150 3.18 -2.38 -18.61
CA ILE A 150 1.85 -2.08 -18.03
C ILE A 150 0.77 -2.09 -19.12
N LYS A 151 1.03 -1.48 -20.27
CA LYS A 151 0.08 -1.48 -21.41
C LYS A 151 -0.20 -2.88 -21.92
N GLU A 152 0.82 -3.73 -22.04
CA GLU A 152 0.68 -5.13 -22.45
C GLU A 152 -0.20 -5.91 -21.48
N ILE A 153 0.12 -5.85 -20.17
CA ILE A 153 -0.65 -6.51 -19.11
C ILE A 153 -2.12 -6.06 -19.16
N MET A 154 -2.36 -4.76 -19.20
CA MET A 154 -3.73 -4.21 -19.23
C MET A 154 -4.47 -4.63 -20.50
N GLY A 155 -3.77 -4.69 -21.63
CA GLY A 155 -4.29 -5.21 -22.90
C GLY A 155 -4.75 -6.67 -22.81
N HIS A 156 -4.02 -7.53 -22.10
CA HIS A 156 -4.44 -8.92 -21.85
C HIS A 156 -5.78 -9.00 -21.12
N HIS A 157 -6.04 -8.03 -20.24
CA HIS A 157 -7.31 -7.90 -19.51
C HIS A 157 -8.35 -7.05 -20.26
N GLY A 158 -8.10 -6.69 -21.52
CA GLY A 158 -8.96 -5.89 -22.40
C GLY A 158 -9.06 -4.41 -22.04
N ILE A 159 -8.16 -3.91 -21.19
CA ILE A 159 -8.13 -2.52 -20.72
C ILE A 159 -7.23 -1.73 -21.67
N GLY A 160 -7.84 -0.95 -22.57
CA GLY A 160 -7.11 -0.06 -23.46
C GLY A 160 -6.57 1.15 -22.70
N LEU A 161 -5.30 1.51 -22.95
CA LEU A 161 -4.59 2.60 -22.29
C LEU A 161 -4.01 3.58 -23.31
N ASP A 162 -4.77 3.87 -24.36
CA ASP A 162 -4.32 4.64 -25.51
C ASP A 162 -3.82 6.05 -25.11
N ASP A 163 -4.33 6.59 -23.99
CA ASP A 163 -4.02 7.92 -23.47
C ASP A 163 -2.90 7.97 -22.40
N LEU A 164 -2.26 6.85 -22.03
CA LEU A 164 -1.26 6.85 -20.95
C LEU A 164 -0.01 7.71 -21.23
N ASN A 165 0.23 8.04 -22.50
CA ASN A 165 1.33 8.91 -22.91
C ASN A 165 0.89 10.36 -23.12
N ALA A 166 -0.38 10.68 -22.89
CA ALA A 166 -0.88 12.05 -22.99
C ALA A 166 -0.39 12.86 -21.78
N PRO A 167 0.10 14.10 -21.97
CA PRO A 167 0.51 14.95 -20.86
C PRO A 167 -0.67 15.13 -19.88
N PRO A 168 -0.42 15.18 -18.56
CA PRO A 168 -1.48 15.35 -17.58
C PRO A 168 -2.29 16.62 -17.88
N ILE A 169 -3.62 16.46 -17.90
CA ILE A 169 -4.60 17.48 -18.35
C ILE A 169 -4.52 18.80 -17.53
N GLY A 170 -3.73 18.85 -16.45
CA GLY A 170 -3.60 20.00 -15.54
C GLY A 170 -2.34 20.89 -15.68
N LEU A 171 -1.44 20.64 -16.65
CA LEU A 171 -0.23 21.48 -16.84
C LEU A 171 -0.20 22.14 -18.23
N GLN A 172 -1.29 22.81 -18.60
CA GLN A 172 -1.21 23.94 -19.54
C GLN A 172 -1.22 25.21 -18.71
N LEU A 173 -0.03 25.63 -18.25
CA LEU A 173 0.19 26.98 -17.80
C LEU A 173 0.03 27.90 -19.02
N ASN A 174 -0.94 28.81 -18.96
CA ASN A 174 -0.99 29.98 -19.83
C ASN A 174 0.27 30.84 -19.66
#